data_AF-A0A345GXP2-F1
#
_entry.id   AF-A0A345GXP2-F1
#
_cell.length_a   1.000
_cell.length_b   1.000
_cell.length_c   1.000
_cell.angle_alpha   90.00
_cell.angle_beta   90.00
_cell.angle_gamma   90.00
#
_symmetry.space_group_name_H-M   'P 1'
#
loop_
_entity.id
_entity.type
_entity.pdbx_description
1 polymer ?
#
loop_
_entity_poly.entity_id
_entity_poly.type
_entity_poly.pdbx_seq_one_letter_code
_entity_poly.pdbx_strand_id
1 'polypeptide(L)' 'MTNLAVLNVTTEGFELLERVLGVSVEEIKNATEGNLIINGDIPEMQLD' A
#
# COMPACT_ATOMS: atom_id res chain seq x y z
N MET A 1 -6.63 -13.80 6.95
CA MET A 1 -6.49 -12.39 6.53
C MET A 1 -5.26 -12.34 5.64
N THR A 2 -5.36 -11.80 4.43
CA THR A 2 -4.23 -11.67 3.50
C THR A 2 -3.76 -10.22 3.56
N ASN A 3 -2.46 -9.99 3.76
CA ASN A 3 -1.89 -8.64 3.76
C ASN A 3 -1.63 -8.20 2.32
N LEU A 4 -2.25 -7.11 1.87
CA LEU A 4 -2.17 -6.59 0.49
C LEU A 4 -0.99 -5.62 0.27
N ALA A 5 -0.58 -4.92 1.32
CA ALA A 5 0.41 -3.86 1.29
C ALA A 5 1.08 -3.66 2.66
N VAL A 6 2.29 -3.09 2.66
CA VAL A 6 2.93 -2.53 3.84
C VAL A 6 2.64 -1.03 3.85
N LEU A 7 2.02 -0.56 4.93
CA LEU A 7 1.61 0.83 5.11
C LEU A 7 2.35 1.44 6.30
N ASN A 8 2.83 2.67 6.14
CA ASN A 8 3.31 3.51 7.22
C ASN A 8 2.16 4.39 7.74
N VAL A 9 1.91 4.36 9.05
CA VAL A 9 0.83 5.14 9.67
C VAL A 9 1.38 6.49 10.08
N THR A 10 0.88 7.56 9.47
CA THR A 10 1.28 8.93 9.75
C THR A 10 0.12 9.74 10.31
N THR A 11 0.39 10.96 10.77
CA THR A 11 -0.67 11.90 11.17
C THR A 11 -1.54 12.35 9.99
N GLU A 12 -1.05 12.20 8.75
CA GLU A 12 -1.74 12.64 7.54
C GLU A 12 -2.53 11.50 6.85
N GLY A 13 -2.26 10.24 7.21
CA GLY A 13 -2.90 9.07 6.63
C GLY A 13 -1.97 7.86 6.56
N PHE A 14 -2.27 6.96 5.63
CA PHE A 14 -1.51 5.74 5.37
C PHE A 14 -0.61 5.94 4.17
N GLU A 15 0.70 5.96 4.39
CA GLU A 15 1.68 6.00 3.31
C GLU A 15 1.96 4.58 2.81
N LEU A 16 1.77 4.36 1.51
CA LEU A 16 2.03 3.08 0.88
C LEU A 16 3.53 2.90 0.65
N LEU A 17 4.14 1.94 1.35
CA LEU A 17 5.57 1.64 1.21
C LEU A 17 5.81 0.57 0.15
N GLU A 18 5.07 -0.54 0.24
CA GLU A 18 5.28 -1.72 -0.60
C GLU A 18 3.94 -2.42 -0.88
N ARG A 19 3.80 -3.01 -2.07
CA ARG A 19 2.59 -3.76 -2.47
C ARG A 19 2.91 -5.19 -2.84
N VAL A 20 1.99 -6.12 -2.66
CA VAL A 20 2.19 -7.50 -3.12
C VAL A 20 2.28 -7.55 -4.65
N LEU A 21 3.07 -8.50 -5.16
CA LEU A 21 3.17 -8.83 -6.59
C LEU A 21 1.78 -9.04 -7.20
N GLY A 22 1.49 -8.30 -8.29
CA GLY A 22 0.22 -8.40 -8.99
C GLY A 22 -0.97 -7.67 -8.34
N VAL A 23 -0.78 -7.00 -7.19
CA VAL A 23 -1.79 -6.12 -6.59
C VAL A 23 -1.58 -4.70 -7.11
N SER A 24 -2.62 -4.08 -7.67
CA SER A 24 -2.56 -2.71 -8.18
C SER A 24 -2.74 -1.67 -7.07
N VAL A 25 -2.22 -0.46 -7.30
CA VAL A 25 -2.41 0.68 -6.39
C VAL A 25 -3.91 1.02 -6.24
N GLU A 26 -4.70 0.87 -7.30
CA GLU A 26 -6.14 1.09 -7.25
C GLU A 26 -6.86 0.10 -6.32
N GLU A 27 -6.45 -1.17 -6.33
CA GLU A 27 -7.01 -2.19 -5.44
C GLU A 27 -6.73 -1.87 -3.97
N ILE A 28 -5.51 -1.43 -3.66
CA ILE A 28 -5.11 -0.99 -2.31
C ILE A 28 -5.92 0.24 -1.88
N LYS A 29 -6.12 1.19 -2.79
CA LYS A 29 -6.92 2.40 -2.52
C LYS A 29 -8.39 2.05 -2.23
N ASN A 30 -8.98 1.11 -2.97
CA ASN A 30 -10.34 0.66 -2.73
C ASN A 30 -10.49 -0.16 -1.44
N ALA A 31 -9.43 -0.85 -1.01
CA ALA A 31 -9.39 -1.60 0.23
C ALA A 31 -9.09 -0.74 1.47
N THR A 32 -8.67 0.51 1.29
CA THR A 32 -8.26 1.42 2.36
C THR A 32 -9.32 2.49 2.58
N GLU A 33 -10.01 2.47 3.72
CA GLU A 33 -11.03 3.47 4.05
C GLU A 33 -10.44 4.85 4.44
N GLY A 34 -9.12 4.91 4.69
CA GLY A 34 -8.40 6.13 5.08
C GLY A 34 -7.72 6.86 3.92
N ASN A 35 -7.10 8.00 4.24
CA ASN A 35 -6.31 8.77 3.28
C ASN A 35 -5.04 7.99 2.91
N LEU A 36 -5.01 7.40 1.71
CA LEU A 36 -3.85 6.70 1.18
C LEU A 36 -2.92 7.69 0.47
N ILE A 37 -1.69 7.82 0.98
CA ILE A 37 -0.64 8.66 0.45
C ILE A 37 0.30 7.79 -0.40
N ILE A 38 0.49 8.17 -1.66
CA ILE A 38 1.32 7.44 -2.63
C ILE A 38 2.46 8.36 -3.06
N ASN A 39 3.69 7.98 -2.74
CA ASN A 39 4.89 8.77 -3.00
C ASN A 39 5.76 8.07 -4.05
N GLY A 40 5.77 8.62 -5.28
CA GLY A 40 6.61 8.09 -6.36
C GLY A 40 6.22 6.68 -6.81
N ASP A 41 7.22 5.88 -7.18
CA ASP A 41 7.05 4.47 -7.56
C ASP A 41 6.97 3.57 -6.34
N ILE A 42 5.93 2.73 -6.29
CA ILE A 42 5.71 1.77 -5.20
C ILE A 42 6.25 0.40 -5.62
N PRO A 43 7.34 -0.09 -5.00
CA PRO A 43 7.92 -1.38 -5.32
C PRO A 43 7.00 -2.53 -4.93
N GLU A 44 7.16 -3.64 -5.64
CA GLU A 44 6.52 -4.90 -5.27
C GLU A 44 7.34 -5.60 -4.18
N MET A 45 6.65 -6.19 -3.20
CA MET A 45 7.27 -6.93 -2.11
C MET A 45 8.09 -8.09 -2.67
N GLN A 46 9.33 -8.18 -2.21
CA GLN A 46 10.15 -9.36 -2.43
C GLN A 46 9.82 -10.37 -1.33
N LEU A 47 9.10 -11.43 -1.71
CA LEU A 47 8.97 -12.61 -0.86
C LEU A 47 10.24 -13.44 -1.05
N ASP A 48 11.17 -13.34 -0.10
CA ASP A 48 12.28 -14.31 0.04
C ASP A 48 11.79 -15.67 0.55
#